data_AF-F0X3G8-F1
#
_entry.id   AF-F0X3G8-F1
#
_cell.length_a   1.000
_cell.length_b   1.000
_cell.length_c   1.000
_cell.angle_alpha   90.00
_cell.angle_beta   90.00
_cell.angle_gamma   90.00
#
_symmetry.space_group_name_H-M   'P 1'
#
loop_
_entity.id
_entity.type
_entity.pdbx_description
1 polymer ?
#
loop_
_entity_poly.entity_id
_entity_poly.type
_entity_poly.pdbx_seq_one_letter_code
_entity_poly.pdbx_strand_id
1 'polypeptide(L)'
;MVYLFVLAIALLYTNTNYIINNRISTQLSLLTIQLSSSSSRHDSIVLSELTLEQSYRSCLDDLQILKQSLAASIEEFEACKAVEAELESSYHRKSSVCRLLEEDYNKYCKSHNFKPPALEKDLCRTLLERIKECLEQKRKLGGNLNKKTRECQELKKEINARTEMYNKLDKKCSKIEQQLFNERSQAGIHVVDSESIMDKPTSSLCSADIPLLLEVITKTEIKLEVCMEQLTELSERLAEKTNEMYEISEQITTALGGAISKKGLLGKKKSKSAEIKSLESALKLLEEQKMGLKKFQLAKENECRNLQTKLDQAKERLQIAELQSTTSEGRTGRRGYFSRFTGFVSRTYRRLTSRLTSRFTRNNSRRRRRESRF
;
A
#
# COMPACT_ATOMS: atom_id res chain seq x y z
N MET A 1 -24.02 -8.29 -47.47
CA MET A 1 -24.37 -9.40 -46.55
C MET A 1 -23.24 -9.72 -45.57
N VAL A 2 -22.02 -10.05 -46.02
CA VAL A 2 -20.89 -10.38 -45.12
C VAL A 2 -20.46 -9.22 -44.22
N TYR A 3 -20.42 -7.99 -44.73
CA TYR A 3 -20.07 -6.81 -43.95
C TYR A 3 -21.08 -6.45 -42.84
N LEU A 4 -22.36 -6.81 -43.00
CA LEU A 4 -23.38 -6.62 -41.96
C LEU A 4 -23.20 -7.62 -40.82
N PHE A 5 -22.76 -8.84 -41.11
CA PHE A 5 -22.44 -9.86 -40.11
C PHE A 5 -21.20 -9.48 -39.29
N VAL A 6 -20.15 -8.94 -39.93
CA VAL A 6 -18.95 -8.48 -39.22
C VAL A 6 -19.26 -7.27 -38.33
N LEU A 7 -20.11 -6.35 -38.79
CA LEU A 7 -20.56 -5.21 -37.97
C LEU A 7 -21.41 -5.66 -36.76
N ALA A 8 -22.29 -6.65 -36.95
CA ALA A 8 -23.10 -7.23 -35.87
C ALA A 8 -22.22 -7.96 -34.83
N ILE A 9 -21.19 -8.68 -35.28
CA ILE A 9 -20.24 -9.37 -34.40
C ILE A 9 -19.37 -8.35 -33.63
N ALA A 10 -18.92 -7.27 -34.28
CA ALA A 10 -18.17 -6.19 -33.64
C ALA A 10 -19.02 -5.40 -32.63
N LEU A 11 -20.30 -5.14 -32.94
CA LEU A 11 -21.26 -4.52 -32.01
C LEU A 11 -21.63 -5.45 -30.85
N LEU A 12 -21.67 -6.76 -31.06
CA LEU A 12 -21.83 -7.76 -30.00
C LEU A 12 -20.59 -7.82 -29.11
N TYR A 13 -19.38 -7.77 -29.66
CA TYR A 13 -18.13 -7.83 -28.89
C TYR A 13 -17.85 -6.55 -28.09
N THR A 14 -18.24 -5.38 -28.62
CA THR A 14 -18.12 -4.11 -27.90
C THR A 14 -19.19 -3.98 -26.82
N ASN A 15 -20.42 -4.47 -27.05
CA ASN A 15 -21.44 -4.56 -26.00
C ASN A 15 -21.10 -5.60 -24.95
N THR A 16 -20.55 -6.77 -25.29
CA THR A 16 -20.16 -7.75 -24.26
C THR A 16 -19.00 -7.24 -23.43
N ASN A 17 -17.99 -6.56 -23.99
CA ASN A 17 -16.94 -5.93 -23.18
C ASN A 17 -17.43 -4.75 -22.34
N TYR A 18 -18.39 -3.95 -22.84
CA TYR A 18 -19.00 -2.86 -22.07
C TYR A 18 -19.93 -3.39 -20.95
N ILE A 19 -20.68 -4.47 -21.22
CA ILE A 19 -21.57 -5.12 -20.25
C ILE A 19 -20.76 -5.96 -19.25
N ILE A 20 -19.68 -6.63 -19.63
CA ILE A 20 -18.82 -7.41 -18.72
C ILE A 20 -18.04 -6.48 -17.78
N ASN A 21 -17.48 -5.37 -18.27
CA ASN A 21 -16.74 -4.44 -17.41
C ASN A 21 -17.64 -3.62 -16.46
N ASN A 22 -18.90 -3.32 -16.82
CA ASN A 22 -19.85 -2.66 -15.91
C ASN A 22 -20.76 -3.61 -15.12
N ARG A 23 -20.89 -4.89 -15.49
CA ARG A 23 -21.61 -5.90 -14.67
C ARG A 23 -20.78 -6.45 -13.53
N ILE A 24 -19.46 -6.40 -13.55
CA ILE A 24 -18.68 -6.89 -12.39
C ILE A 24 -19.02 -6.09 -11.12
N SER A 25 -19.37 -4.80 -11.23
CA SER A 25 -19.80 -4.00 -10.06
C SER A 25 -21.26 -4.25 -9.63
N THR A 26 -22.14 -4.66 -10.54
CA THR A 26 -23.58 -4.85 -10.27
C THR A 26 -24.04 -6.32 -10.16
N GLN A 27 -23.22 -7.28 -10.60
CA GLN A 27 -23.41 -8.70 -10.33
C GLN A 27 -22.79 -9.13 -9.00
N LEU A 28 -21.77 -8.44 -8.49
CA LEU A 28 -21.31 -8.64 -7.11
C LEU A 28 -22.43 -8.30 -6.10
N SER A 29 -23.32 -7.35 -6.40
CA SER A 29 -24.49 -7.06 -5.56
C SER A 29 -25.66 -8.04 -5.74
N LEU A 30 -25.78 -8.73 -6.87
CA LEU A 30 -26.87 -9.71 -7.13
C LEU A 30 -26.51 -11.16 -6.84
N LEU A 31 -25.25 -11.58 -7.01
CA LEU A 31 -24.76 -12.91 -6.57
C LEU A 31 -24.76 -13.05 -5.03
N THR A 32 -24.78 -11.93 -4.31
CA THR A 32 -24.94 -11.92 -2.84
C THR A 32 -26.39 -12.15 -2.40
N ILE A 33 -27.39 -12.06 -3.29
CA ILE A 33 -28.81 -12.22 -2.95
C ILE A 33 -29.36 -13.60 -3.35
N GLN A 34 -28.80 -14.27 -4.36
CA GLN A 34 -29.32 -15.56 -4.87
C GLN A 34 -28.83 -16.81 -4.12
N LEU A 35 -27.97 -16.70 -3.10
CA LEU A 35 -27.67 -17.81 -2.18
C LEU A 35 -28.84 -18.12 -1.22
N SER A 36 -29.95 -17.39 -1.31
CA SER A 36 -31.12 -17.54 -0.42
C SER A 36 -32.14 -18.59 -0.84
N SER A 37 -31.99 -19.28 -1.98
CA SER A 37 -33.04 -20.19 -2.46
C SER A 37 -32.48 -21.45 -3.10
N SER A 38 -31.99 -22.39 -2.29
CA SER A 38 -32.20 -23.84 -2.41
C SER A 38 -31.10 -24.63 -1.68
N SER A 39 -31.21 -24.74 -0.35
CA SER A 39 -30.80 -25.95 0.36
C SER A 39 -31.38 -25.90 1.76
N SER A 40 -32.42 -26.68 1.99
CA SER A 40 -32.86 -27.03 3.33
C SER A 40 -31.73 -27.83 3.97
N ARG A 41 -31.15 -27.30 5.06
CA ARG A 41 -29.99 -27.79 5.82
C ARG A 41 -28.64 -27.18 5.40
N HIS A 42 -28.49 -25.89 5.66
CA HIS A 42 -27.21 -25.38 6.14
C HIS A 42 -27.48 -24.47 7.33
N ASP A 43 -26.75 -24.72 8.41
CA ASP A 43 -26.64 -23.84 9.56
C ASP A 43 -26.38 -22.41 9.08
N SER A 44 -27.00 -21.45 9.77
CA SER A 44 -26.91 -20.02 9.53
C SER A 44 -25.52 -19.59 9.03
N ILE A 45 -25.43 -19.20 7.77
CA ILE A 45 -24.30 -18.38 7.31
C ILE A 45 -24.32 -17.13 8.20
N VAL A 46 -23.27 -16.97 9.01
CA VAL A 46 -23.15 -15.93 10.02
C VAL A 46 -23.02 -14.57 9.31
N LEU A 47 -24.16 -13.94 9.02
CA LEU A 47 -24.27 -12.63 8.37
C LEU A 47 -23.56 -11.51 9.15
N SER A 48 -23.23 -11.70 10.43
CA SER A 48 -22.54 -10.70 11.23
C SER A 48 -21.09 -10.46 10.77
N GLU A 49 -20.37 -11.47 10.30
CA GLU A 49 -18.98 -11.31 9.83
C GLU A 49 -18.90 -10.44 8.56
N LEU A 50 -19.85 -10.61 7.63
CA LEU A 50 -19.99 -9.77 6.43
C LEU A 50 -20.25 -8.30 6.77
N THR A 51 -21.02 -8.02 7.83
CA THR A 51 -21.28 -6.63 8.27
C THR A 51 -20.04 -5.98 8.90
N LEU A 52 -19.22 -6.75 9.61
CA LEU A 52 -18.02 -6.24 10.26
C LEU A 52 -16.91 -5.95 9.25
N GLU A 53 -16.73 -6.80 8.25
CA GLU A 53 -15.80 -6.55 7.13
C GLU A 53 -16.21 -5.34 6.29
N GLN A 54 -17.50 -5.18 6.01
CA GLN A 54 -18.02 -3.97 5.34
C GLN A 54 -17.78 -2.71 6.18
N SER A 55 -17.98 -2.80 7.50
CA SER A 55 -17.71 -1.67 8.41
C SER A 55 -16.22 -1.30 8.44
N TYR A 56 -15.33 -2.28 8.35
CA TYR A 56 -13.88 -2.04 8.27
C TYR A 56 -13.49 -1.34 6.97
N ARG A 57 -14.01 -1.81 5.82
CA ARG A 57 -13.79 -1.17 4.51
C ARG A 57 -14.26 0.27 4.49
N SER A 58 -15.49 0.53 4.95
CA SER A 58 -16.03 1.89 5.07
C SER A 58 -15.18 2.77 5.98
N CYS A 59 -14.65 2.22 7.08
CA CYS A 59 -13.77 2.95 7.98
C CYS A 59 -12.45 3.35 7.31
N LEU A 60 -11.86 2.44 6.50
CA LEU A 60 -10.66 2.73 5.73
C LEU A 60 -10.89 3.80 4.66
N ASP A 61 -12.05 3.78 3.99
CA ASP A 61 -12.44 4.79 3.01
C ASP A 61 -12.56 6.17 3.66
N ASP A 62 -13.25 6.27 4.80
CA ASP A 62 -13.37 7.50 5.59
C ASP A 62 -11.97 8.02 6.02
N LEU A 63 -11.10 7.12 6.45
CA LEU A 63 -9.73 7.44 6.87
C LEU A 63 -8.90 7.98 5.71
N GLN A 64 -9.07 7.41 4.52
CA GLN A 64 -8.39 7.85 3.30
C GLN A 64 -8.88 9.23 2.85
N ILE A 65 -10.19 9.49 2.89
CA ILE A 65 -10.76 10.81 2.59
C ILE A 65 -10.21 11.85 3.56
N LEU A 66 -10.17 11.53 4.85
CA LEU A 66 -9.70 12.44 5.89
C LEU A 66 -8.19 12.70 5.77
N LYS A 67 -7.42 11.71 5.32
CA LYS A 67 -5.99 11.86 4.98
C LYS A 67 -5.77 12.83 3.83
N GLN A 68 -6.54 12.69 2.74
CA GLN A 68 -6.46 13.60 1.59
C GLN A 68 -6.85 15.03 1.98
N SER A 69 -7.94 15.17 2.74
CA SER A 69 -8.41 16.45 3.27
C SER A 69 -7.40 17.13 4.20
N LEU A 70 -6.69 16.36 5.04
CA LEU A 70 -5.63 16.88 5.90
C LEU A 70 -4.41 17.33 5.09
N ALA A 71 -4.02 16.56 4.07
CA ALA A 71 -2.91 16.93 3.19
C ALA A 71 -3.17 18.26 2.47
N ALA A 72 -4.36 18.44 1.89
CA ALA A 72 -4.75 19.69 1.24
C ALA A 72 -4.66 20.90 2.19
N SER A 73 -5.16 20.78 3.43
CA SER A 73 -5.05 21.87 4.41
C SER A 73 -3.62 22.17 4.85
N ILE A 74 -2.74 21.17 4.87
CA ILE A 74 -1.31 21.38 5.15
C ILE A 74 -0.68 22.19 4.00
N GLU A 75 -0.96 21.85 2.74
CA GLU A 75 -0.48 22.59 1.58
C GLU A 75 -0.96 24.06 1.59
N GLU A 76 -2.24 24.30 1.91
CA GLU A 76 -2.79 25.66 2.06
C GLU A 76 -2.09 26.45 3.18
N PHE A 77 -1.79 25.80 4.31
CA PHE A 77 -1.07 26.42 5.41
C PHE A 77 0.39 26.75 5.04
N GLU A 78 1.07 25.87 4.31
CA GLU A 78 2.43 26.11 3.82
C GLU A 78 2.46 27.30 2.85
N ALA A 79 1.51 27.38 1.92
CA ALA A 79 1.36 28.53 1.03
C ALA A 79 1.09 29.83 1.81
N CYS A 80 0.22 29.78 2.83
CA CYS A 80 -0.04 30.92 3.71
C CYS A 80 1.24 31.38 4.42
N LYS A 81 2.03 30.43 4.95
CA LYS A 81 3.30 30.70 5.64
C LYS A 81 4.36 31.32 4.74
N ALA A 82 4.41 30.91 3.47
CA ALA A 82 5.32 31.53 2.50
C ALA A 82 4.98 33.02 2.31
N VAL A 83 3.70 33.35 2.12
CA VAL A 83 3.24 34.74 1.97
C VAL A 83 3.48 35.57 3.25
N GLU A 84 3.26 34.98 4.44
CA GLU A 84 3.56 35.62 5.72
C GLU A 84 5.05 35.99 5.82
N ALA A 85 5.95 35.08 5.45
CA ALA A 85 7.39 35.31 5.49
C ALA A 85 7.85 36.41 4.51
N GLU A 86 7.26 36.49 3.32
CA GLU A 86 7.52 37.57 2.37
C GLU A 86 7.08 38.94 2.89
N LEU A 87 5.90 39.01 3.52
CA LEU A 87 5.39 40.22 4.16
C LEU A 87 6.25 40.64 5.36
N GLU A 88 6.70 39.68 6.17
CA GLU A 88 7.59 39.93 7.31
C GLU A 88 8.94 40.50 6.84
N SER A 89 9.54 39.91 5.81
CA SER A 89 10.75 40.43 5.16
C SER A 89 10.55 41.85 4.63
N SER A 90 9.44 42.10 3.93
CA SER A 90 9.10 43.43 3.40
C SER A 90 8.90 44.46 4.50
N TYR A 91 8.23 44.08 5.59
CA TYR A 91 8.03 44.91 6.77
C TYR A 91 9.37 45.28 7.44
N HIS A 92 10.27 44.30 7.63
CA HIS A 92 11.58 44.55 8.22
C HIS A 92 12.46 45.45 7.35
N ARG A 93 12.50 45.21 6.04
CA ARG A 93 13.19 46.09 5.07
C ARG A 93 12.68 47.52 5.17
N LYS A 94 11.35 47.71 5.15
CA LYS A 94 10.75 49.04 5.24
C LYS A 94 11.03 49.69 6.59
N SER A 95 10.99 48.92 7.69
CA SER A 95 11.34 49.40 9.02
C SER A 95 12.78 49.92 9.10
N SER A 96 13.72 49.24 8.43
CA SER A 96 15.11 49.70 8.34
C SER A 96 15.20 51.03 7.59
N VAL A 97 14.51 51.16 6.46
CA VAL A 97 14.50 52.41 5.67
C VAL A 97 13.93 53.58 6.47
N CYS A 98 12.80 53.39 7.15
CA CYS A 98 12.21 54.49 7.93
C CYS A 98 13.11 54.91 9.11
N ARG A 99 13.78 53.94 9.74
CA ARG A 99 14.74 54.23 10.82
C ARG A 99 15.94 55.04 10.32
N LEU A 100 16.49 54.70 9.15
CA LEU A 100 17.59 55.46 8.54
C LEU A 100 17.17 56.91 8.25
N LEU A 101 15.96 57.11 7.69
CA LEU A 101 15.43 58.46 7.44
C LEU A 101 15.25 59.26 8.75
N GLU A 102 14.77 58.63 9.82
CA GLU A 102 14.67 59.26 11.14
C GLU A 102 16.05 59.61 11.73
N GLU A 103 17.04 58.73 11.57
CA GLU A 103 18.42 58.97 12.01
C GLU A 103 19.05 60.13 11.24
N ASP A 104 18.87 60.19 9.91
CA ASP A 104 19.33 61.30 9.06
C ASP A 104 18.67 62.63 9.47
N TYR A 105 17.35 62.63 9.70
CA TYR A 105 16.64 63.82 10.15
C TYR A 105 17.15 64.29 11.52
N ASN A 106 17.37 63.37 12.46
CA ASN A 106 17.89 63.72 13.78
C ASN A 106 19.32 64.31 13.69
N LYS A 107 20.16 63.75 12.82
CA LYS A 107 21.56 64.16 12.64
C LYS A 107 21.68 65.53 11.95
N TYR A 108 20.93 65.75 10.88
CA TYR A 108 21.12 66.91 9.99
C TYR A 108 20.11 68.04 10.22
N CYS A 109 18.99 67.79 10.91
CA CYS A 109 17.92 68.78 11.13
C CYS A 109 17.62 69.10 12.61
N LYS A 110 18.06 68.27 13.57
CA LYS A 110 17.80 68.45 15.01
C LYS A 110 19.04 68.57 15.90
N SER A 111 20.25 68.44 15.36
CA SER A 111 21.46 68.53 16.20
C SER A 111 21.66 69.97 16.71
N HIS A 112 21.50 70.17 18.01
CA HIS A 112 21.65 71.47 18.68
C HIS A 112 23.08 72.03 18.68
N ASN A 113 24.05 71.28 18.16
CA ASN A 113 25.47 71.66 18.11
C ASN A 113 25.91 71.80 16.66
N PHE A 114 25.87 73.04 16.15
CA PHE A 114 26.33 73.43 14.83
C PHE A 114 27.81 73.04 14.60
N LYS A 115 28.02 71.96 13.83
CA LYS A 115 29.08 71.90 12.82
C LYS A 115 28.48 71.41 11.51
N PRO A 116 28.84 71.98 10.35
CA PRO A 116 28.34 71.52 9.06
C PRO A 116 28.65 70.02 8.86
N PRO A 117 27.78 69.27 8.17
CA PRO A 117 26.71 69.77 7.29
C PRO A 117 25.33 69.76 7.98
N ALA A 118 24.69 70.92 8.10
CA ALA A 118 23.26 71.02 8.42
C ALA A 118 22.49 71.21 7.11
N LEU A 119 21.35 70.54 6.95
CA LEU A 119 20.50 70.69 5.76
C LEU A 119 19.73 72.02 5.79
N GLU A 120 19.42 72.57 4.63
CA GLU A 120 18.55 73.74 4.51
C GLU A 120 17.15 73.44 5.07
N LYS A 121 16.46 74.47 5.57
CA LYS A 121 15.15 74.32 6.24
C LYS A 121 14.10 73.63 5.37
N ASP A 122 14.09 73.89 4.07
CA ASP A 122 13.14 73.27 3.14
C ASP A 122 13.47 71.79 2.87
N LEU A 123 14.76 71.43 2.78
CA LEU A 123 15.19 70.03 2.71
C LEU A 123 14.80 69.24 3.97
N CYS A 124 14.88 69.87 5.15
CA CYS A 124 14.40 69.27 6.39
C CYS A 124 12.88 69.06 6.41
N ARG A 125 12.09 69.95 5.79
CA ARG A 125 10.64 69.76 5.62
C ARG A 125 10.33 68.57 4.71
N THR A 126 10.98 68.49 3.55
CA THR A 126 10.81 67.38 2.61
C THR A 126 11.22 66.04 3.21
N LEU A 127 12.33 66.00 3.98
CA LEU A 127 12.75 64.78 4.67
C LEU A 127 11.72 64.32 5.72
N LEU A 128 11.12 65.26 6.45
CA LEU A 128 10.07 64.96 7.42
C LEU A 128 8.79 64.43 6.76
N GLU A 129 8.41 64.94 5.59
CA GLU A 129 7.31 64.39 4.79
C GLU A 129 7.61 62.96 4.33
N ARG A 130 8.81 62.69 3.81
CA ARG A 130 9.25 61.33 3.43
C ARG A 130 9.26 60.35 4.61
N ILE A 131 9.62 60.80 5.81
CA ILE A 131 9.53 59.98 7.03
C ILE A 131 8.07 59.62 7.32
N LYS A 132 7.15 60.60 7.25
CA LYS A 132 5.71 60.35 7.47
C LYS A 132 5.17 59.34 6.47
N GLU A 133 5.47 59.50 5.18
CA GLU A 133 5.09 58.55 4.13
C GLU A 133 5.67 57.15 4.37
N CYS A 134 6.94 57.06 4.75
CA CYS A 134 7.58 55.78 5.06
C CYS A 134 6.89 55.06 6.22
N LEU A 135 6.60 55.79 7.31
CA LEU A 135 5.90 55.25 8.48
C LEU A 135 4.48 54.81 8.14
N GLU A 136 3.78 55.53 7.27
CA GLU A 136 2.45 55.14 6.82
C GLU A 136 2.49 53.83 6.00
N GLN A 137 3.44 53.72 5.07
CA GLN A 137 3.65 52.49 4.30
C GLN A 137 4.03 51.31 5.21
N LYS A 138 4.89 51.54 6.21
CA LYS A 138 5.23 50.54 7.24
C LYS A 138 4.00 50.10 8.04
N ARG A 139 3.13 51.04 8.44
CA ARG A 139 1.86 50.72 9.13
C ARG A 139 0.95 49.86 8.26
N LYS A 140 0.79 50.20 6.98
CA LYS A 140 0.02 49.40 6.01
C LYS A 140 0.56 47.97 5.89
N LEU A 141 1.89 47.82 5.74
CA LEU A 141 2.54 46.50 5.73
C LEU A 141 2.35 45.72 7.03
N GLY A 142 2.47 46.38 8.18
CA GLY A 142 2.24 45.75 9.49
C GLY A 142 0.79 45.29 9.67
N GLY A 143 -0.18 46.05 9.15
CA GLY A 143 -1.59 45.65 9.12
C GLY A 143 -1.82 44.40 8.27
N ASN A 144 -1.21 44.35 7.08
CA ASN A 144 -1.30 43.19 6.18
C ASN A 144 -0.64 41.94 6.79
N LEU A 145 0.54 42.11 7.40
CA LEU A 145 1.24 41.03 8.11
C LEU A 145 0.38 40.47 9.24
N ASN A 146 -0.16 41.34 10.10
CA ASN A 146 -1.04 40.91 11.19
C ASN A 146 -2.29 40.17 10.69
N LYS A 147 -2.87 40.61 9.58
CA LYS A 147 -4.02 39.93 8.95
C LYS A 147 -3.62 38.54 8.47
N LYS A 148 -2.51 38.42 7.72
CA LYS A 148 -2.01 37.13 7.22
C LYS A 148 -1.58 36.18 8.33
N THR A 149 -0.91 36.66 9.37
CA THR A 149 -0.57 35.86 10.54
C THR A 149 -1.81 35.28 11.21
N ARG A 150 -2.93 36.03 11.29
CA ARG A 150 -4.19 35.51 11.83
C ARG A 150 -4.79 34.44 10.92
N GLU A 151 -4.84 34.68 9.61
CA GLU A 151 -5.32 33.69 8.62
C GLU A 151 -4.52 32.38 8.73
N CYS A 152 -3.19 32.44 8.77
CA CYS A 152 -2.37 31.22 8.91
C CYS A 152 -2.55 30.55 10.28
N GLN A 153 -2.79 31.31 11.36
CA GLN A 153 -3.09 30.73 12.68
C GLN A 153 -4.43 29.99 12.71
N GLU A 154 -5.44 30.48 11.99
CA GLU A 154 -6.74 29.82 11.86
C GLU A 154 -6.59 28.50 11.09
N LEU A 155 -5.91 28.50 9.94
CA LEU A 155 -5.58 27.28 9.19
C LEU A 155 -4.82 26.26 10.06
N LYS A 156 -3.88 26.72 10.89
CA LYS A 156 -3.17 25.84 11.83
C LYS A 156 -4.11 25.19 12.86
N LYS A 157 -5.11 25.93 13.37
CA LYS A 157 -6.11 25.37 14.28
C LYS A 157 -6.97 24.32 13.58
N GLU A 158 -7.34 24.56 12.33
CA GLU A 158 -8.09 23.60 11.51
C GLU A 158 -7.30 22.31 11.26
N ILE A 159 -6.01 22.42 10.91
CA ILE A 159 -5.12 21.24 10.77
C ILE A 159 -5.08 20.43 12.06
N ASN A 160 -4.94 21.09 13.21
CA ASN A 160 -4.91 20.40 14.50
C ASN A 160 -6.24 19.66 14.77
N ALA A 161 -7.38 20.31 14.50
CA ALA A 161 -8.69 19.71 14.66
C ALA A 161 -8.89 18.49 13.74
N ARG A 162 -8.54 18.62 12.45
CA ARG A 162 -8.59 17.51 11.47
C ARG A 162 -7.66 16.36 11.85
N THR A 163 -6.45 16.67 12.33
CA THR A 163 -5.50 15.66 12.83
C THR A 163 -6.08 14.89 14.02
N GLU A 164 -6.79 15.57 14.92
CA GLU A 164 -7.44 14.93 16.06
C GLU A 164 -8.59 14.00 15.62
N MET A 165 -9.37 14.41 14.60
CA MET A 165 -10.40 13.56 13.99
C MET A 165 -9.78 12.33 13.31
N TYR A 166 -8.70 12.50 12.55
CA TYR A 166 -7.95 11.41 11.93
C TYR A 166 -7.53 10.36 12.95
N ASN A 167 -6.89 10.80 14.05
CA ASN A 167 -6.44 9.90 15.12
C ASN A 167 -7.59 9.16 15.82
N LYS A 168 -8.78 9.78 15.92
CA LYS A 168 -9.96 9.12 16.48
C LYS A 168 -10.47 8.03 15.54
N LEU A 169 -10.50 8.31 14.24
CA LEU A 169 -11.00 7.40 13.22
C LEU A 169 -10.04 6.23 13.00
N ASP A 170 -8.73 6.48 12.97
CA ASP A 170 -7.67 5.45 12.94
C ASP A 170 -7.79 4.44 14.09
N LYS A 171 -8.01 4.93 15.32
CA LYS A 171 -8.29 4.07 16.48
C LYS A 171 -9.58 3.28 16.32
N LYS A 172 -10.61 3.84 15.68
CA LYS A 172 -11.87 3.14 15.43
C LYS A 172 -11.64 2.00 14.43
N CYS A 173 -10.95 2.26 13.31
CA CYS A 173 -10.66 1.23 12.31
C CYS A 173 -9.78 0.11 12.90
N SER A 174 -8.77 0.46 13.71
CA SER A 174 -7.92 -0.51 14.40
C SER A 174 -8.71 -1.43 15.35
N LYS A 175 -9.75 -0.92 16.00
CA LYS A 175 -10.62 -1.74 16.87
C LYS A 175 -11.46 -2.72 16.07
N ILE A 176 -12.00 -2.29 14.93
CA ILE A 176 -12.79 -3.15 14.04
C ILE A 176 -11.87 -4.23 13.45
N GLU A 177 -10.65 -3.88 13.04
CA GLU A 177 -9.64 -4.85 12.58
C GLU A 177 -9.32 -5.90 13.64
N GLN A 178 -9.16 -5.48 14.91
CA GLN A 178 -8.92 -6.40 16.01
C GLN A 178 -10.12 -7.32 16.29
N GLN A 179 -11.35 -6.81 16.12
CA GLN A 179 -12.57 -7.63 16.22
C GLN A 179 -12.65 -8.66 15.10
N LEU A 180 -12.36 -8.27 13.85
CA LEU A 180 -12.26 -9.20 12.72
C LEU A 180 -11.25 -10.31 12.97
N PHE A 181 -10.07 -9.96 13.49
CA PHE A 181 -9.05 -10.94 13.83
C PHE A 181 -9.55 -11.93 14.90
N ASN A 182 -10.19 -11.43 15.94
CA ASN A 182 -10.71 -12.26 17.03
C ASN A 182 -11.84 -13.19 16.57
N GLU A 183 -12.80 -12.70 15.76
CA GLU A 183 -13.90 -13.52 15.22
C GLU A 183 -13.36 -14.65 14.33
N ARG A 184 -12.42 -14.31 13.43
CA ARG A 184 -11.73 -15.31 12.58
C ARG A 184 -10.94 -16.34 13.40
N SER A 185 -10.37 -15.92 14.53
CA SER A 185 -9.65 -16.83 15.44
C SER A 185 -10.57 -17.70 16.31
N GLN A 186 -11.83 -17.29 16.54
CA GLN A 186 -12.81 -18.03 17.35
C GLN A 186 -13.65 -19.01 16.52
N ALA A 187 -13.88 -18.73 15.23
CA ALA A 187 -14.64 -19.62 14.34
C ALA A 187 -13.87 -20.88 13.88
N GLY A 188 -12.56 -20.95 14.13
CA GLY A 188 -11.74 -22.13 13.85
C GLY A 188 -11.56 -23.02 15.08
N ILE A 189 -12.03 -24.27 15.01
CA ILE A 189 -11.59 -25.33 15.92
C ILE A 189 -10.07 -25.42 15.82
N HIS A 190 -9.37 -24.97 16.87
CA HIS A 190 -7.91 -24.90 16.92
C HIS A 190 -7.33 -26.31 17.11
N VAL A 191 -7.14 -27.04 16.00
CA VAL A 191 -5.86 -27.74 15.84
C VAL A 191 -4.89 -26.63 15.47
N VAL A 192 -3.85 -26.41 16.27
CA VAL A 192 -2.76 -25.51 15.88
C VAL A 192 -2.01 -26.23 14.76
N ASP A 193 -2.54 -26.12 13.55
CA ASP A 193 -1.82 -26.54 12.36
C ASP A 193 -0.63 -25.61 12.24
N SER A 194 0.57 -26.19 12.12
CA SER A 194 1.84 -25.49 11.91
C SER A 194 1.76 -24.47 10.77
N GLU A 195 0.81 -24.63 9.84
CA GLU A 195 0.55 -23.72 8.72
C GLU A 195 -0.14 -22.40 9.10
N SER A 196 -0.81 -22.29 10.26
CA SER A 196 -1.50 -21.05 10.69
C SER A 196 -0.56 -19.84 10.87
N ILE A 197 0.72 -20.10 11.10
CA ILE A 197 1.77 -19.06 11.16
C ILE A 197 2.02 -18.40 9.80
N MET A 198 1.68 -19.08 8.71
CA MET A 198 1.72 -18.53 7.35
C MET A 198 0.59 -17.52 7.10
N ASP A 199 -0.41 -17.43 7.97
CA ASP A 199 -1.49 -16.43 7.86
C ASP A 199 -1.31 -15.27 8.85
N LYS A 200 -0.38 -15.40 9.80
CA LYS A 200 -0.06 -14.36 10.78
C LYS A 200 0.48 -13.11 10.08
N PRO A 201 0.02 -11.88 10.42
CA PRO A 201 0.54 -10.67 9.81
C PRO A 201 2.02 -10.46 10.13
N THR A 202 2.80 -9.99 9.15
CA THR A 202 4.26 -9.84 9.28
C THR A 202 4.69 -8.92 10.43
N SER A 203 3.85 -7.94 10.77
CA SER A 203 4.06 -7.00 11.88
C SER A 203 3.89 -7.62 13.27
N SER A 204 3.31 -8.82 13.37
CA SER A 204 3.12 -9.55 14.63
C SER A 204 3.96 -10.83 14.72
N LEU A 205 4.74 -11.16 13.68
CA LEU A 205 5.76 -12.20 13.73
C LEU A 205 6.78 -11.85 14.80
N CYS A 206 7.14 -12.82 15.64
CA CYS A 206 8.12 -12.63 16.70
C CYS A 206 9.05 -13.84 16.80
N SER A 207 10.08 -13.71 17.63
CA SER A 207 11.08 -14.77 17.84
C SER A 207 10.50 -16.10 18.34
N ALA A 208 9.31 -16.09 18.95
CA ALA A 208 8.63 -17.31 19.40
C ALA A 208 8.03 -18.13 18.24
N ASP A 209 7.84 -17.51 17.05
CA ASP A 209 7.27 -18.17 15.88
C ASP A 209 8.34 -18.91 15.04
N ILE A 210 9.64 -18.64 15.29
CA ILE A 210 10.79 -19.25 14.59
C ILE A 210 10.72 -20.79 14.52
N PRO A 211 10.53 -21.54 15.64
CA PRO A 211 10.53 -23.00 15.58
C PRO A 211 9.40 -23.55 14.69
N LEU A 212 8.24 -22.91 14.70
CA LEU A 212 7.10 -23.31 13.88
C LEU A 212 7.31 -22.96 12.39
N LEU A 213 7.93 -21.81 12.09
CA LEU A 213 8.34 -21.45 10.72
C LEU A 213 9.38 -22.43 10.16
N LEU A 214 10.34 -22.86 10.97
CA LEU A 214 11.31 -23.90 10.58
C LEU A 214 10.63 -25.25 10.31
N GLU A 215 9.62 -25.63 11.11
CA GLU A 215 8.83 -26.82 10.86
C GLU A 215 8.05 -26.74 9.54
N VAL A 216 7.47 -25.58 9.21
CA VAL A 216 6.81 -25.36 7.91
C VAL A 216 7.81 -25.46 6.77
N ILE A 217 8.98 -24.84 6.90
CA ILE A 217 10.02 -24.87 5.85
C ILE A 217 10.44 -26.31 5.57
N THR A 218 10.82 -27.06 6.61
CA THR A 218 11.26 -28.46 6.46
C THR A 218 10.18 -29.36 5.85
N LYS A 219 8.93 -29.26 6.31
CA LYS A 219 7.81 -29.99 5.69
C LYS A 219 7.59 -29.59 4.23
N THR A 220 7.73 -28.30 3.90
CA THR A 220 7.54 -27.82 2.52
C THR A 220 8.69 -28.23 1.61
N GLU A 221 9.93 -28.27 2.12
CA GLU A 221 11.10 -28.78 1.39
C GLU A 221 10.93 -30.25 1.02
N ILE A 222 10.53 -31.09 1.98
CA ILE A 222 10.27 -32.52 1.73
C ILE A 222 9.16 -32.70 0.70
N LYS A 223 8.05 -31.95 0.82
CA LYS A 223 6.94 -32.01 -0.15
C LYS A 223 7.39 -31.56 -1.55
N LEU A 224 8.24 -30.54 -1.64
CA LEU A 224 8.77 -30.04 -2.91
C LEU A 224 9.69 -31.06 -3.57
N GLU A 225 10.57 -31.72 -2.80
CA GLU A 225 11.45 -32.77 -3.29
C GLU A 225 10.65 -33.94 -3.88
N VAL A 226 9.66 -34.45 -3.15
CA VAL A 226 8.75 -35.50 -3.64
C VAL A 226 7.97 -35.04 -4.89
N CYS A 227 7.55 -33.77 -4.95
CA CYS A 227 6.87 -33.22 -6.12
C CYS A 227 7.78 -33.21 -7.35
N MET A 228 9.05 -32.83 -7.18
CA MET A 228 10.04 -32.81 -8.26
C MET A 228 10.38 -34.22 -8.75
N GLU A 229 10.52 -35.19 -7.85
CA GLU A 229 10.71 -36.61 -8.22
C GLU A 229 9.54 -37.15 -9.06
N GLN A 230 8.31 -36.89 -8.63
CA GLN A 230 7.12 -37.29 -9.39
C GLN A 230 7.06 -36.64 -10.77
N LEU A 231 7.50 -35.38 -10.88
CA LEU A 231 7.57 -34.67 -12.15
C LEU A 231 8.62 -35.29 -13.09
N THR A 232 9.78 -35.67 -12.56
CA THR A 232 10.80 -36.40 -13.33
C THR A 232 10.29 -37.75 -13.81
N GLU A 233 9.63 -38.54 -12.96
CA GLU A 233 9.06 -39.83 -13.36
C GLU A 233 8.00 -39.68 -14.46
N LEU A 234 7.14 -38.65 -14.39
CA LEU A 234 6.17 -38.36 -15.43
C LEU A 234 6.82 -37.95 -16.75
N SER A 235 7.93 -37.22 -16.69
CA SER A 235 8.69 -36.82 -17.88
C SER A 235 9.33 -38.02 -18.57
N GLU A 236 9.84 -38.99 -17.80
CA GLU A 236 10.38 -40.25 -18.31
C GLU A 236 9.29 -41.10 -18.97
N ARG A 237 8.14 -41.28 -18.30
CA ARG A 237 6.98 -41.99 -18.86
C ARG A 237 6.46 -41.36 -20.15
N LEU A 238 6.50 -40.03 -20.27
CA LEU A 238 6.14 -39.31 -21.50
C LEU A 238 7.16 -39.54 -22.62
N ALA A 239 8.45 -39.64 -22.29
CA ALA A 239 9.50 -39.96 -23.23
C ALA A 239 9.33 -41.41 -23.75
N GLU A 240 9.10 -42.37 -22.86
CA GLU A 240 8.80 -43.77 -23.21
C GLU A 240 7.60 -43.88 -24.15
N LYS A 241 6.47 -43.25 -23.81
CA LYS A 241 5.27 -43.25 -24.67
C LYS A 241 5.52 -42.58 -26.01
N THR A 242 6.40 -41.58 -26.06
CA THR A 242 6.78 -40.94 -27.32
C THR A 242 7.64 -41.88 -28.17
N ASN A 243 8.55 -42.64 -27.56
CA ASN A 243 9.33 -43.66 -28.26
C ASN A 243 8.43 -44.80 -28.79
N GLU A 244 7.50 -45.30 -27.99
CA GLU A 244 6.51 -46.31 -28.43
C GLU A 244 5.68 -45.80 -29.63
N MET A 245 5.26 -44.54 -29.62
CA MET A 245 4.58 -43.93 -30.77
C MET A 245 5.48 -43.89 -32.01
N TYR A 246 6.76 -43.55 -31.87
CA TYR A 246 7.72 -43.57 -32.98
C TYR A 246 7.89 -44.98 -33.55
N GLU A 247 8.06 -46.00 -32.71
CA GLU A 247 8.18 -47.40 -33.13
C GLU A 247 6.93 -47.88 -33.90
N ILE A 248 5.72 -47.58 -33.39
CA ILE A 248 4.47 -47.94 -34.08
C ILE A 248 4.35 -47.17 -35.40
N SER A 249 4.74 -45.90 -35.44
CA SER A 249 4.73 -45.12 -36.68
C SER A 249 5.70 -45.68 -37.72
N GLU A 250 6.88 -46.16 -37.29
CA GLU A 250 7.85 -46.83 -38.15
C GLU A 250 7.29 -48.16 -38.67
N GLN A 251 6.64 -48.96 -37.82
CA GLN A 251 5.94 -50.19 -38.23
C GLN A 251 4.83 -49.92 -39.26
N ILE A 252 4.07 -48.82 -39.10
CA ILE A 252 3.07 -48.40 -40.09
C ILE A 252 3.76 -48.04 -41.42
N THR A 253 4.83 -47.24 -41.39
CA THR A 253 5.54 -46.84 -42.62
C THR A 253 6.18 -48.02 -43.34
N THR A 254 6.77 -48.98 -42.62
CA THR A 254 7.35 -50.20 -43.20
C THR A 254 6.27 -51.14 -43.77
N ALA A 255 5.13 -51.27 -43.09
CA ALA A 255 3.98 -52.02 -43.60
C ALA A 255 3.40 -51.40 -44.90
N LEU A 256 3.35 -50.06 -44.98
CA LEU A 256 2.92 -49.29 -46.15
C LEU A 256 3.97 -49.36 -47.29
N GLY A 257 5.26 -49.20 -47.00
CA GLY A 257 6.35 -49.28 -47.98
C GLY A 257 6.50 -50.68 -48.58
N GLY A 258 6.32 -51.72 -47.76
CA GLY A 258 6.27 -53.12 -48.21
C GLY A 258 4.99 -53.50 -48.97
N ALA A 259 3.99 -52.61 -49.08
CA ALA A 259 2.82 -52.78 -49.93
C ALA A 259 3.03 -52.21 -51.35
N ILE A 260 3.97 -51.28 -51.53
CA ILE A 260 4.28 -50.64 -52.82
C ILE A 260 5.27 -51.48 -53.64
N SER A 261 6.19 -52.24 -53.02
CA SER A 261 7.25 -52.97 -53.73
C SER A 261 6.89 -54.38 -54.26
N LYS A 262 5.71 -54.93 -53.95
CA LYS A 262 5.27 -56.25 -54.45
C LYS A 262 4.03 -56.16 -55.35
N LYS A 263 4.25 -55.77 -56.60
CA LYS A 263 3.33 -56.13 -57.71
C LYS A 263 3.43 -57.65 -57.93
N GLY A 264 2.53 -58.42 -57.33
CA GLY A 264 2.34 -59.83 -57.67
C GLY A 264 2.22 -60.75 -56.46
N LEU A 265 1.01 -60.84 -55.90
CA LEU A 265 0.42 -62.03 -55.23
C LEU A 265 -0.91 -61.60 -54.59
N LEU A 266 -2.00 -61.88 -55.31
CA LEU A 266 -3.38 -61.43 -55.07
C LEU A 266 -4.09 -62.07 -53.86
N GLY A 267 -3.37 -62.66 -52.89
CA GLY A 267 -3.97 -63.30 -51.71
C GLY A 267 -3.79 -62.57 -50.37
N LYS A 268 -2.75 -61.73 -50.21
CA LYS A 268 -2.35 -61.19 -48.88
C LYS A 268 -2.83 -59.76 -48.56
N LYS A 269 -3.51 -59.08 -49.49
CA LYS A 269 -3.93 -57.67 -49.33
C LYS A 269 -4.89 -57.41 -48.15
N LYS A 270 -5.78 -58.37 -47.82
CA LYS A 270 -6.70 -58.23 -46.68
C LYS A 270 -5.99 -58.30 -45.31
N SER A 271 -4.94 -59.13 -45.19
CA SER A 271 -4.20 -59.27 -43.92
C SER A 271 -3.42 -58.00 -43.53
N LYS A 272 -2.69 -57.41 -44.49
CA LYS A 272 -1.94 -56.16 -44.26
C LYS A 272 -2.84 -54.95 -43.96
N SER A 273 -4.05 -54.92 -44.53
CA SER A 273 -5.03 -53.88 -44.23
C SER A 273 -5.55 -53.95 -42.78
N ALA A 274 -5.75 -55.17 -42.26
CA ALA A 274 -6.17 -55.36 -40.87
C ALA A 274 -5.05 -55.00 -39.89
N GLU A 275 -3.81 -55.36 -40.24
CA GLU A 275 -2.60 -55.06 -39.45
C GLU A 275 -2.36 -53.55 -39.34
N ILE A 276 -2.44 -52.79 -40.44
CA ILE A 276 -2.32 -51.32 -40.42
C ILE A 276 -3.42 -50.68 -39.57
N LYS A 277 -4.68 -51.12 -39.71
CA LYS A 277 -5.79 -50.60 -38.89
C LYS A 277 -5.59 -50.87 -37.40
N SER A 278 -5.01 -52.03 -37.05
CA SER A 278 -4.69 -52.35 -35.65
C SER A 278 -3.58 -51.44 -35.11
N LEU A 279 -2.53 -51.16 -35.89
CA LEU A 279 -1.45 -50.24 -35.51
C LEU A 279 -1.94 -48.79 -35.41
N GLU A 280 -2.82 -48.34 -36.31
CA GLU A 280 -3.46 -47.02 -36.24
C GLU A 280 -4.33 -46.88 -34.98
N SER A 281 -5.05 -47.93 -34.58
CA SER A 281 -5.83 -47.93 -33.34
C SER A 281 -4.94 -47.87 -32.09
N ALA A 282 -3.81 -48.59 -32.10
CA ALA A 282 -2.82 -48.55 -31.02
C ALA A 282 -2.14 -47.17 -30.93
N LEU A 283 -1.83 -46.54 -32.06
CA LEU A 283 -1.25 -45.20 -32.11
C LEU A 283 -2.21 -44.15 -31.55
N LYS A 284 -3.51 -44.22 -31.90
CA LYS A 284 -4.53 -43.33 -31.33
C LYS A 284 -4.66 -43.49 -29.81
N LEU A 285 -4.62 -44.73 -29.32
CA LEU A 285 -4.64 -45.00 -27.88
C LEU A 285 -3.41 -44.39 -27.17
N LEU A 286 -2.21 -44.52 -27.76
CA LEU A 286 -1.00 -43.90 -27.22
C LEU A 286 -1.05 -42.36 -27.27
N GLU A 287 -1.63 -41.76 -28.30
CA GLU A 287 -1.86 -40.32 -28.37
C GLU A 287 -2.77 -39.84 -27.23
N GLU A 288 -3.86 -40.55 -26.98
CA GLU A 288 -4.77 -40.25 -25.87
C GLU A 288 -4.07 -40.38 -24.51
N GLN A 289 -3.30 -41.45 -24.30
CA GLN A 289 -2.52 -41.66 -23.08
C GLN A 289 -1.45 -40.57 -22.88
N LYS A 290 -0.72 -40.20 -23.94
CA LYS A 290 0.28 -39.11 -23.92
C LYS A 290 -0.36 -37.77 -23.58
N MET A 291 -1.54 -37.48 -24.13
CA MET A 291 -2.28 -36.26 -23.80
C MET A 291 -2.77 -36.26 -22.35
N GLY A 292 -3.19 -37.41 -21.83
CA GLY A 292 -3.52 -37.59 -20.41
C GLY A 292 -2.32 -37.32 -19.49
N LEU A 293 -1.17 -37.92 -19.79
CA LEU A 293 0.07 -37.73 -19.03
C LEU A 293 0.56 -36.28 -19.07
N LYS A 294 0.47 -35.58 -20.22
CA LYS A 294 0.78 -34.15 -20.32
C LYS A 294 -0.08 -33.28 -19.42
N LYS A 295 -1.38 -33.56 -19.33
CA LYS A 295 -2.27 -32.83 -18.41
C LYS A 295 -1.86 -33.05 -16.96
N PHE A 296 -1.49 -34.28 -16.60
CA PHE A 296 -1.03 -34.61 -15.26
C PHE A 296 0.32 -33.95 -14.93
N GLN A 297 1.25 -33.89 -15.89
CA GLN A 297 2.50 -33.15 -15.77
C GLN A 297 2.24 -31.66 -15.49
N LEU A 298 1.35 -31.00 -16.26
CA LEU A 298 1.01 -29.59 -16.03
C LEU A 298 0.39 -29.35 -14.65
N ALA A 299 -0.47 -30.27 -14.17
CA ALA A 299 -1.04 -30.18 -12.83
C ALA A 299 0.05 -30.28 -11.75
N LYS A 300 1.00 -31.21 -11.91
CA LYS A 300 2.14 -31.39 -11.00
C LYS A 300 3.13 -30.23 -11.04
N GLU A 301 3.43 -29.69 -12.21
CA GLU A 301 4.24 -28.47 -12.36
C GLU A 301 3.64 -27.29 -11.57
N ASN A 302 2.33 -27.11 -11.64
CA ASN A 302 1.64 -26.08 -10.86
C ASN A 302 1.68 -26.36 -9.36
N GLU A 303 1.54 -27.62 -8.94
CA GLU A 303 1.70 -28.03 -7.55
C GLU A 303 3.11 -27.71 -7.02
N CYS A 304 4.16 -28.08 -7.76
CA CYS A 304 5.54 -27.82 -7.35
C CYS A 304 5.83 -26.31 -7.30
N ARG A 305 5.32 -25.52 -8.27
CA ARG A 305 5.43 -24.05 -8.24
C ARG A 305 4.74 -23.43 -7.02
N ASN A 306 3.57 -23.94 -6.64
CA ASN A 306 2.87 -23.47 -5.45
C ASN A 306 3.62 -23.83 -4.17
N LEU A 307 4.23 -25.02 -4.09
CA LEU A 307 5.08 -25.39 -2.97
C LEU A 307 6.34 -24.51 -2.89
N GLN A 308 6.93 -24.18 -4.03
CA GLN A 308 8.10 -23.31 -4.09
C GLN A 308 7.77 -21.87 -3.65
N THR A 309 6.65 -21.30 -4.09
CA THR A 309 6.22 -19.97 -3.62
C THR A 309 5.90 -19.97 -2.13
N LYS A 310 5.27 -21.03 -1.60
CA LYS A 310 5.05 -21.20 -0.15
C LYS A 310 6.36 -21.26 0.64
N LEU A 311 7.35 -21.97 0.11
CA LEU A 311 8.68 -22.07 0.72
C LEU A 311 9.40 -20.72 0.76
N ASP A 312 9.37 -19.97 -0.35
CA ASP A 312 9.98 -18.64 -0.42
C ASP A 312 9.33 -17.68 0.59
N GLN A 313 8.00 -17.70 0.68
CA GLN A 313 7.24 -16.92 1.67
C GLN A 313 7.59 -17.32 3.10
N ALA A 314 7.75 -18.61 3.38
CA ALA A 314 8.11 -19.09 4.72
C ALA A 314 9.53 -18.64 5.11
N LYS A 315 10.48 -18.67 4.16
CA LYS A 315 11.85 -18.17 4.35
C LYS A 315 11.89 -16.65 4.58
N GLU A 316 11.12 -15.88 3.83
CA GLU A 316 10.99 -14.43 4.04
C GLU A 316 10.43 -14.11 5.43
N ARG A 317 9.37 -14.81 5.85
CA ARG A 317 8.78 -14.65 7.19
C ARG A 317 9.73 -15.04 8.31
N LEU A 318 10.53 -16.10 8.12
CA LEU A 318 11.58 -16.49 9.05
C LEU A 318 12.60 -15.37 9.24
N GLN A 319 13.08 -14.76 8.14
CA GLN A 319 14.01 -13.63 8.20
C GLN A 319 13.40 -12.44 8.96
N ILE A 320 12.12 -12.14 8.74
CA ILE A 320 11.41 -11.08 9.48
C ILE A 320 11.34 -11.40 10.98
N ALA A 321 11.03 -12.65 11.33
CA ALA A 321 10.95 -13.08 12.73
C ALA A 321 12.33 -13.06 13.43
N GLU A 322 13.42 -13.39 12.72
CA GLU A 322 14.79 -13.33 13.22
C GLU A 322 15.30 -11.89 13.41
N LEU A 323 14.92 -10.97 12.51
CA LEU A 323 15.31 -9.55 12.59
C LEU A 323 14.59 -8.79 13.71
N GLN A 324 13.45 -9.29 14.18
CA GLN A 324 12.77 -8.75 15.35
C GLN A 324 13.49 -9.20 16.63
N SER A 325 14.59 -8.53 16.93
CA SER A 325 15.33 -8.70 18.19
C SER A 325 14.36 -8.62 19.36
N THR A 326 14.48 -9.54 20.31
CA THR A 326 13.79 -9.56 21.59
C THR A 326 14.05 -8.27 22.39
N THR A 327 13.40 -7.17 22.03
CA THR A 327 13.17 -6.10 22.99
C THR A 327 12.11 -6.64 23.93
N SER A 328 12.56 -6.96 25.14
CA SER A 328 11.69 -7.25 26.28
C SER A 328 10.78 -6.05 26.55
N GLU A 329 9.68 -5.94 25.82
CA GLU A 329 8.54 -5.08 26.15
C GLU A 329 7.26 -5.93 26.24
N GLY A 330 7.39 -7.10 26.87
CA GLY A 330 6.27 -7.71 27.55
C GLY A 330 5.87 -6.81 28.72
N ARG A 331 4.65 -6.28 28.68
CA ARG A 331 4.04 -5.35 29.66
C ARG A 331 4.58 -3.92 29.67
N THR A 332 4.28 -3.13 28.66
CA THR A 332 3.58 -1.82 28.83
C THR A 332 3.30 -1.18 27.47
N GLY A 333 2.03 -0.90 27.18
CA GLY A 333 1.59 0.17 26.29
C GLY A 333 2.31 0.33 24.95
N ARG A 334 1.83 -0.40 23.94
CA ARG A 334 2.07 -0.21 22.49
C ARG A 334 1.92 1.28 22.12
N ARG A 335 3.01 2.04 22.17
CA ARG A 335 3.14 3.39 21.60
C ARG A 335 3.94 3.28 20.31
N GLY A 336 3.25 3.40 19.18
CA GLY A 336 3.83 3.26 17.85
C GLY A 336 5.07 4.14 17.62
N TYR A 337 5.93 3.67 16.72
CA TYR A 337 7.22 4.26 16.35
C TYR A 337 7.17 5.73 15.91
N PHE A 338 5.99 6.27 15.56
CA PHE A 338 5.77 7.69 15.28
C PHE A 338 5.90 8.59 16.53
N SER A 339 5.71 8.03 17.73
CA SER A 339 5.92 8.73 19.01
C SER A 339 7.41 9.00 19.31
N ARG A 340 8.31 8.17 18.77
CA ARG A 340 9.76 8.38 18.88
C ARG A 340 10.23 9.50 17.95
N PHE A 341 9.65 9.61 16.75
CA PHE A 341 9.92 10.71 15.82
C PHE A 341 9.36 12.05 16.34
N THR A 342 8.11 12.08 16.79
CA THR A 342 7.52 13.29 17.39
C THR A 342 8.18 13.66 18.74
N GLY A 343 8.66 12.69 19.51
CA GLY A 343 9.48 12.92 20.71
C GLY A 343 10.85 13.53 20.39
N PHE A 344 11.47 13.14 19.28
CA PHE A 344 12.73 13.73 18.80
C PHE A 344 12.51 15.17 18.33
N VAL A 345 11.46 15.42 17.53
CA VAL A 345 11.06 16.77 17.09
C VAL A 345 10.64 17.67 18.26
N SER A 346 9.99 17.11 19.30
CA SER A 346 9.62 17.86 20.50
C SER A 346 10.84 18.17 21.39
N ARG A 347 11.83 17.28 21.48
CA ARG A 347 13.09 17.53 22.20
C ARG A 347 14.00 18.54 21.49
N THR A 348 14.01 18.57 20.15
CA THR A 348 14.73 19.61 19.39
C THR A 348 14.04 20.97 19.48
N TYR A 349 12.71 21.04 19.44
CA TYR A 349 11.97 22.30 19.68
C TYR A 349 12.09 22.80 21.12
N ARG A 350 12.12 21.92 22.13
CA ARG A 350 12.32 22.31 23.54
C ARG A 350 13.73 22.85 23.81
N ARG A 351 14.74 22.32 23.11
CA ARG A 351 16.11 22.86 23.19
C ARG A 351 16.24 24.22 22.47
N LEU A 352 15.60 24.40 21.32
CA LEU A 352 15.56 25.69 20.60
C LEU A 352 14.80 26.77 21.37
N THR A 353 13.65 26.44 21.96
CA THR A 353 12.86 27.38 22.78
C THR A 353 13.53 27.69 24.13
N SER A 354 14.27 26.75 24.74
CA SER A 354 15.02 27.03 25.98
C SER A 354 16.20 28.01 25.79
N ARG A 355 16.78 28.08 24.58
CA ARG A 355 17.82 29.07 24.25
C ARG A 355 17.25 30.45 23.91
N LEU A 356 15.99 30.54 23.47
CA LEU A 356 15.32 31.81 23.15
C LEU A 356 14.52 32.39 24.32
N THR A 357 14.07 31.59 25.27
CA THR A 357 13.25 32.04 26.41
C THR A 357 14.06 32.35 27.69
N SER A 358 15.35 32.03 27.74
CA SER A 358 16.17 32.27 28.95
C SER A 358 16.47 33.75 29.24
N ARG A 359 15.93 34.71 28.46
CA ARG A 359 16.09 36.15 28.70
C ARG A 359 14.83 36.87 29.17
N PHE A 360 13.66 36.22 29.28
CA PHE A 360 12.41 36.95 29.56
C PHE A 360 11.59 36.55 30.79
N THR A 361 12.05 35.63 31.65
CA THR A 361 11.36 35.36 32.93
C THR A 361 12.33 35.25 34.09
N ARG A 362 12.88 36.40 34.50
CA ARG A 362 13.47 36.59 35.82
C ARG A 362 12.44 37.33 36.69
N ASN A 363 12.16 36.75 37.87
CA ASN A 363 11.24 37.17 38.94
C ASN A 363 9.76 36.73 38.81
N ASN A 364 9.40 35.62 39.48
CA ASN A 364 8.72 35.77 40.78
C ASN A 364 8.65 34.45 41.59
N SER A 365 9.23 34.53 42.79
CA SER A 365 8.86 33.91 44.07
C SER A 365 8.11 32.57 44.16
N ARG A 366 8.80 31.59 44.76
CA ARG A 366 8.42 30.85 45.99
C ARG A 366 6.91 30.77 46.33
N ARG A 367 6.32 29.58 46.15
CA ARG A 367 5.30 29.01 47.07
C ARG A 367 5.31 27.48 46.96
N ARG A 368 6.07 26.82 47.84
CA ARG A 368 5.64 25.80 48.84
C ARG A 368 4.56 24.83 48.31
N ARG A 369 4.87 23.55 48.03
CA ARG A 369 5.00 22.36 48.92
C ARG A 369 3.74 22.02 49.75
N ARG A 370 3.31 20.74 49.62
CA ARG A 370 2.31 19.94 50.38
C ARG A 370 0.86 20.36 50.12
N GLU A 371 -0.14 19.51 49.94
CA GLU A 371 -0.55 18.15 50.36
C GLU A 371 -1.65 17.73 49.34
N SER A 372 -2.24 16.54 49.22
CA SER A 372 -2.13 15.19 49.77
C SER A 372 -3.03 14.32 48.87
N ARG A 373 -2.81 13.01 48.90
CA ARG A 373 -3.62 11.95 48.28
C ARG A 373 -5.13 12.18 48.41
N PHE A 374 -5.85 12.00 47.29
CA PHE A 374 -7.01 11.11 47.17
C PHE A 374 -7.04 10.58 45.73
#